data_AF-A0A9D5QHN6-F1
#
_entry.id   AF-A0A9D5QHN6-F1
#
_cell.length_a   1.000
_cell.length_b   1.000
_cell.length_c   1.000
_cell.angle_alpha   90.00
_cell.angle_beta   90.00
_cell.angle_gamma   90.00
#
_symmetry.space_group_name_H-M   'P 1'
#
loop_
_entity.id
_entity.type
_entity.pdbx_description
1 polymer ?
#
loop_
_entity_poly.entity_id
_entity_poly.type
_entity_poly.pdbx_seq_one_letter_code
_entity_poly.pdbx_strand_id
1 'polypeptide(L)'
;MEYFQKPRTPAQRQYCALAAYYKDGIPAREVAAQYGYTLSSFYSLVRDFGRRMKEKGSDDPFFRNKKPGRKVSSEKPHLERTVVALRNCDLSNAQIYRAMRALDLQISQAEIWRILSRCGYEKLPRRSRKAIAATETVFQTHASLRRAAGQPLRLKDVSTGKSGV
;
A
#
# COMPACT_ATOMS: atom_id res chain seq x y z
N MET A 1 -24.05 -10.31 22.96
CA MET A 1 -24.09 -9.92 21.52
C MET A 1 -24.81 -8.57 21.35
N GLU A 2 -24.30 -7.46 21.88
CA GLU A 2 -24.97 -6.14 21.78
C GLU A 2 -24.81 -5.46 20.41
N TYR A 3 -23.88 -5.94 19.59
CA TYR A 3 -23.49 -5.31 18.32
C TYR A 3 -24.65 -5.13 17.32
N PHE A 4 -25.60 -6.08 17.32
CA PHE A 4 -26.78 -6.04 16.44
C PHE A 4 -27.98 -5.31 17.06
N GLN A 5 -27.99 -5.13 18.38
CA GLN A 5 -29.08 -4.47 19.09
C GLN A 5 -28.91 -2.93 19.11
N LYS A 6 -27.66 -2.45 19.00
CA LYS A 6 -27.33 -1.02 18.98
C LYS A 6 -26.60 -0.66 17.68
N PRO A 7 -27.32 -0.52 16.56
CA PRO A 7 -26.71 -0.12 15.29
C PRO A 7 -26.06 1.26 15.44
N ARG A 8 -24.79 1.36 15.05
CA ARG A 8 -23.99 2.59 15.22
C ARG A 8 -24.15 3.57 14.06
N THR A 9 -24.54 3.07 12.90
CA THR A 9 -24.71 3.88 11.68
C THR A 9 -26.13 3.77 11.14
N PRO A 10 -26.65 4.80 10.47
CA PRO A 10 -27.97 4.73 9.82
C PRO A 10 -28.08 3.57 8.83
N ALA A 11 -27.03 3.32 8.04
CA ALA A 11 -27.01 2.21 7.08
C ALA A 11 -27.10 0.83 7.78
N GLN A 12 -26.37 0.64 8.89
CA GLN A 12 -26.46 -0.58 9.68
C GLN A 12 -27.87 -0.76 10.26
N ARG A 13 -28.49 0.32 10.76
CA ARG A 13 -29.85 0.30 11.29
C ARG A 13 -30.88 -0.09 10.22
N GLN A 14 -30.77 0.48 9.02
CA GLN A 14 -31.64 0.13 7.88
C GLN A 14 -31.48 -1.34 7.48
N TYR A 15 -30.23 -1.82 7.38
CA TYR A 15 -29.94 -3.22 7.06
C TYR A 15 -30.52 -4.18 8.10
N CYS A 16 -30.28 -3.94 9.40
CA CYS A 16 -30.81 -4.79 10.47
C CYS A 16 -32.34 -4.77 10.53
N ALA A 17 -32.97 -3.61 10.34
CA ALA A 17 -34.43 -3.50 10.30
C ALA A 17 -35.04 -4.26 9.10
N LEU A 18 -34.43 -4.14 7.92
CA LEU A 18 -34.85 -4.92 6.74
C LEU A 18 -34.64 -6.42 6.94
N ALA A 19 -33.53 -6.82 7.55
CA ALA A 19 -33.27 -8.22 7.88
C ALA A 19 -34.32 -8.76 8.85
N ALA A 20 -34.64 -8.05 9.93
CA ALA A 20 -35.68 -8.45 10.87
C ALA A 20 -37.05 -8.66 10.21
N TYR A 21 -37.38 -7.83 9.22
CA TYR A 21 -38.65 -7.93 8.49
C TYR A 21 -38.65 -9.05 7.43
N TYR A 22 -37.63 -9.10 6.55
CA TYR A 22 -37.61 -10.05 5.43
C TYR A 22 -37.08 -11.44 5.80
N LYS A 23 -36.10 -11.52 6.71
CA LYS A 23 -35.46 -12.78 7.12
C LYS A 23 -36.18 -13.39 8.31
N ASP A 24 -36.44 -12.59 9.35
CA ASP A 24 -36.99 -13.08 10.62
C ASP A 24 -38.52 -13.01 10.67
N GLY A 25 -39.16 -12.40 9.66
CA GLY A 25 -40.62 -12.37 9.51
C GLY A 25 -41.36 -11.51 10.54
N ILE A 26 -40.63 -10.65 11.27
CA ILE A 26 -41.18 -9.80 12.33
C ILE A 26 -42.09 -8.74 11.69
N PRO A 27 -43.29 -8.49 12.24
CA PRO A 27 -44.21 -7.52 11.66
C PRO A 27 -43.61 -6.10 11.65
N ALA A 28 -43.93 -5.34 10.60
CA ALA A 28 -43.40 -4.00 10.37
C ALA A 28 -43.53 -3.04 11.56
N ARG A 29 -44.61 -3.17 12.35
CA ARG A 29 -44.85 -2.37 13.55
C ARG A 29 -43.82 -2.62 14.65
N GLU A 30 -43.47 -3.88 14.88
CA GLU A 30 -42.51 -4.28 15.92
C GLU A 30 -41.09 -3.90 15.50
N VAL A 31 -40.73 -4.14 14.23
CA VAL A 31 -39.43 -3.71 13.68
C VAL A 31 -39.29 -2.19 13.77
N ALA A 32 -40.31 -1.43 13.40
CA ALA A 32 -40.27 0.04 13.47
C ALA A 32 -40.04 0.52 14.92
N ALA A 33 -40.74 -0.05 15.90
CA ALA A 33 -40.55 0.28 17.31
C ALA A 33 -39.14 -0.09 17.81
N GLN A 34 -38.63 -1.27 17.45
CA GLN A 34 -37.34 -1.77 17.90
C GLN A 34 -36.16 -0.94 17.36
N TYR A 35 -36.24 -0.48 16.11
CA TYR A 35 -35.17 0.27 15.46
C TYR A 35 -35.42 1.80 15.43
N GLY A 36 -36.47 2.29 16.09
CA GLY A 36 -36.76 3.73 16.23
C GLY A 36 -37.24 4.42 14.94
N TYR A 37 -38.03 3.71 14.13
CA TYR A 37 -38.73 4.27 12.96
C TYR A 37 -40.21 4.48 13.24
N THR A 38 -40.84 5.41 12.53
CA THR A 38 -42.30 5.43 12.42
C THR A 38 -42.76 4.35 11.44
N LEU A 39 -43.97 3.84 11.61
CA LEU A 39 -44.52 2.78 10.75
C LEU A 39 -44.53 3.19 9.26
N SER A 40 -44.91 4.44 8.97
CA SER A 40 -44.91 4.99 7.61
C SER A 40 -43.50 5.10 7.00
N SER A 41 -42.52 5.54 7.80
CA SER A 41 -41.12 5.60 7.36
C SER A 41 -40.56 4.22 7.05
N PHE A 42 -40.90 3.22 7.87
CA PHE A 42 -40.47 1.84 7.64
C PHE A 42 -41.08 1.24 6.37
N TYR A 43 -42.37 1.45 6.11
CA TYR A 43 -42.98 1.00 4.85
C TYR A 43 -42.36 1.65 3.61
N SER A 44 -42.00 2.93 3.70
CA SER A 44 -41.28 3.62 2.61
C SER A 44 -39.93 2.96 2.34
N LEU A 45 -39.21 2.62 3.42
CA LEU A 45 -37.92 1.92 3.35
C LEU A 45 -38.05 0.54 2.71
N VAL A 46 -39.06 -0.25 3.11
CA VAL A 46 -39.37 -1.56 2.51
C VAL A 46 -39.70 -1.43 1.03
N ARG A 47 -40.55 -0.46 0.65
CA ARG A 47 -40.91 -0.20 -0.75
C ARG A 47 -39.71 0.15 -1.61
N ASP A 48 -38.87 1.06 -1.13
CA ASP A 48 -37.71 1.56 -1.87
C ASP A 48 -36.64 0.46 -2.00
N PHE A 49 -36.44 -0.35 -0.95
CA PHE A 49 -35.58 -1.54 -1.01
C PHE A 49 -36.09 -2.56 -2.02
N GLY A 50 -37.39 -2.87 -1.99
CA GLY A 50 -38.02 -3.79 -2.95
C GLY A 50 -37.92 -3.32 -4.41
N ARG A 51 -37.99 -2.01 -4.66
CA ARG A 51 -37.75 -1.44 -6.00
C ARG A 51 -36.31 -1.66 -6.45
N ARG A 52 -35.34 -1.32 -5.60
CA ARG A 52 -33.91 -1.48 -5.92
C ARG A 52 -33.51 -2.92 -6.21
N MET A 53 -34.07 -3.90 -5.50
CA MET A 53 -33.80 -5.32 -5.74
C MET A 53 -34.37 -5.84 -7.06
N LYS A 54 -35.37 -5.15 -7.65
CA LYS A 54 -35.96 -5.50 -8.95
C LYS A 54 -35.23 -4.86 -10.14
N GLU A 55 -34.47 -3.80 -9.91
CA GLU A 55 -33.69 -3.12 -10.95
C GLU A 55 -32.49 -3.99 -11.35
N LYS A 56 -32.43 -4.40 -12.63
CA LYS A 56 -31.30 -5.18 -13.16
C LYS A 56 -30.01 -4.35 -13.09
N GLY A 57 -28.99 -4.88 -12.41
CA GLY A 57 -27.68 -4.23 -12.28
C GLY A 57 -27.53 -3.29 -11.08
N SER A 58 -28.42 -3.38 -10.08
CA SER A 58 -28.27 -2.62 -8.84
C SER A 58 -27.04 -3.09 -8.03
N ASP A 59 -26.14 -2.15 -7.70
CA ASP A 59 -25.04 -2.39 -6.76
C ASP A 59 -25.57 -2.63 -5.33
N ASP A 60 -24.79 -3.31 -4.48
CA ASP A 60 -25.16 -3.57 -3.08
C ASP A 60 -25.49 -2.24 -2.35
N PRO A 61 -26.73 -2.07 -1.83
CA PRO A 61 -27.18 -0.81 -1.24
C PRO A 61 -26.54 -0.51 0.13
N PHE A 62 -25.96 -1.49 0.82
CA PHE A 62 -25.42 -1.35 2.17
C PHE A 62 -23.92 -1.61 2.25
N PHE A 63 -23.44 -2.64 1.55
CA PHE A 63 -22.06 -3.10 1.62
C PHE A 63 -21.38 -2.90 0.27
N ARG A 64 -20.82 -1.71 0.07
CA ARG A 64 -19.90 -1.51 -1.05
C ARG A 64 -18.69 -2.41 -0.87
N ASN A 65 -18.42 -3.26 -1.85
CA ASN A 65 -17.15 -3.95 -1.97
C ASN A 65 -16.04 -2.90 -2.04
N LYS A 66 -15.22 -2.80 -0.99
CA LYS A 66 -14.03 -1.95 -1.00
C LYS A 66 -13.14 -2.46 -2.14
N LYS A 67 -13.04 -1.69 -3.23
CA LYS A 67 -12.08 -1.99 -4.29
C LYS A 67 -10.69 -2.02 -3.63
N PRO A 68 -9.93 -3.13 -3.74
CA PRO A 68 -8.60 -3.17 -3.19
C PRO A 68 -7.81 -1.98 -3.76
N GLY A 69 -7.15 -1.23 -2.88
CA GLY A 69 -6.30 -0.11 -3.30
C GLY A 69 -5.23 -0.58 -4.28
N ARG A 70 -4.55 0.37 -4.93
CA ARG A 70 -3.47 0.07 -5.89
C ARG A 70 -2.50 -0.94 -5.27
N LYS A 71 -2.46 -2.16 -5.83
CA LYS A 71 -1.52 -3.20 -5.39
C LYS A 71 -0.11 -2.64 -5.49
N VAL A 72 0.65 -2.72 -4.40
CA VAL A 72 2.08 -2.41 -4.42
C VAL A 72 2.72 -3.42 -5.37
N SER A 73 3.39 -2.96 -6.43
CA SER A 73 4.08 -3.85 -7.37
C SER A 73 5.05 -4.75 -6.62
N SER A 74 5.09 -6.04 -6.98
CA SER A 74 6.00 -7.06 -6.45
C SER A 74 7.48 -6.69 -6.61
N GLU A 75 7.80 -5.77 -7.52
CA GLU A 75 9.16 -5.33 -7.81
C GLU A 75 9.66 -4.27 -6.82
N LYS A 76 8.76 -3.52 -6.17
CA LYS A 76 9.13 -2.42 -5.27
C LYS A 76 10.06 -2.84 -4.11
N PRO A 77 9.84 -3.98 -3.43
CA PRO A 77 10.76 -4.44 -2.38
C PRO A 77 12.17 -4.72 -2.89
N HIS A 78 12.33 -5.21 -4.13
CA HIS A 78 13.64 -5.45 -4.73
C HIS A 78 14.35 -4.12 -5.02
N LEU A 79 13.64 -3.17 -5.62
CA LEU A 79 14.16 -1.83 -5.91
C LEU A 79 14.64 -1.12 -4.65
N GLU A 80 13.85 -1.19 -3.58
CA GLU A 80 14.20 -0.57 -2.29
C GLU A 80 15.48 -1.15 -1.70
N ARG A 81 15.63 -2.48 -1.71
CA ARG A 81 16.85 -3.16 -1.22
C ARG A 81 18.07 -2.75 -2.02
N THR A 82 17.97 -2.68 -3.35
CA THR A 82 19.09 -2.31 -4.21
C THR A 82 19.48 -0.84 -3.99
N VAL A 83 18.51 0.07 -3.82
CA VAL A 83 18.77 1.50 -3.52
C VAL A 83 19.50 1.64 -2.17
N VAL A 84 19.05 0.91 -1.15
CA VAL A 84 19.69 0.92 0.18
C VAL A 84 21.11 0.35 0.12
N ALA A 85 21.32 -0.76 -0.60
CA ALA A 85 22.65 -1.34 -0.76
C ALA A 85 23.63 -0.39 -1.45
N LEU A 86 23.18 0.31 -2.51
CA LEU A 86 23.99 1.33 -3.19
C LEU A 86 24.27 2.53 -2.28
N ARG A 87 23.30 2.90 -1.43
CA ARG A 87 23.47 4.01 -0.48
C ARG A 87 24.51 3.70 0.59
N ASN A 88 24.59 2.45 1.04
CA ASN A 88 25.61 1.99 1.99
C ASN A 88 27.04 2.02 1.42
N CYS A 89 27.20 2.13 0.10
CA CYS A 89 28.48 2.35 -0.56
C CYS A 89 28.82 3.86 -0.72
N ASP A 90 28.20 4.74 0.07
CA ASP A 90 28.37 6.21 0.03
C ASP A 90 28.13 6.85 -1.36
N LEU A 91 27.24 6.25 -2.15
CA LEU A 91 26.86 6.78 -3.45
C LEU A 91 25.88 7.95 -3.30
N SER A 92 26.13 8.99 -4.10
CA SER A 92 25.20 10.12 -4.21
C SER A 92 23.92 9.72 -4.94
N ASN A 93 22.83 10.45 -4.75
CA ASN A 93 21.57 10.20 -5.42
C ASN A 93 21.71 10.11 -6.96
N ALA A 94 22.55 10.97 -7.56
CA ALA A 94 22.83 10.93 -9.00
C ALA A 94 23.64 9.69 -9.42
N GLN A 95 24.58 9.23 -8.59
CA GLN A 95 25.34 7.99 -8.85
C GLN A 95 24.45 6.76 -8.70
N ILE A 96 23.55 6.73 -7.70
CA ILE A 96 22.56 5.66 -7.52
C ILE A 96 21.65 5.58 -8.75
N TYR A 97 21.18 6.72 -9.28
CA TYR A 97 20.39 6.75 -10.51
C TYR A 97 21.14 6.14 -11.70
N ARG A 98 22.41 6.52 -11.92
CA ARG A 98 23.25 5.94 -12.99
C ARG A 98 23.47 4.43 -12.80
N ALA A 99 23.72 4.01 -11.57
CA ALA A 99 23.90 2.60 -11.22
C ALA A 99 22.63 1.77 -11.49
N MET A 100 21.46 2.29 -11.11
CA MET A 100 20.17 1.65 -11.38
C MET A 100 19.89 1.51 -12.89
N ARG A 101 20.22 2.55 -13.67
CA ARG A 101 20.10 2.51 -15.14
C ARG A 101 21.06 1.50 -15.77
N ALA A 102 22.26 1.31 -15.20
CA ALA A 102 23.21 0.30 -15.64
C ALA A 102 22.80 -1.14 -15.28
N LEU A 103 21.84 -1.30 -14.37
CA LEU A 103 21.21 -2.57 -13.97
C LEU A 103 19.86 -2.78 -14.65
N ASP A 104 19.54 -1.99 -15.68
CA ASP A 104 18.26 -1.97 -16.42
C ASP A 104 17.01 -1.69 -15.56
N LEU A 105 17.19 -1.16 -14.35
CA LEU A 105 16.10 -0.78 -13.46
C LEU A 105 15.66 0.67 -13.76
N GLN A 106 14.45 0.81 -14.29
CA GLN A 106 13.87 2.11 -14.67
C GLN A 106 13.22 2.81 -13.46
N ILE A 107 14.01 3.58 -12.71
CA ILE A 107 13.55 4.34 -11.54
C ILE A 107 13.86 5.82 -11.73
N SER A 108 12.92 6.71 -11.37
CA SER A 108 13.18 8.15 -11.38
C SER A 108 14.06 8.59 -10.19
N GLN A 109 14.86 9.64 -10.37
CA GLN A 109 15.70 10.18 -9.30
C GLN A 109 14.87 10.69 -8.09
N ALA A 110 13.64 11.14 -8.33
CA ALA A 110 12.68 11.52 -7.29
C ALA A 110 12.19 10.32 -6.47
N GLU A 111 11.94 9.17 -7.13
CA GLU A 111 11.54 7.94 -6.45
C GLU A 111 12.69 7.38 -5.60
N ILE A 112 13.93 7.46 -6.09
CA ILE A 112 15.13 7.11 -5.30
C ILE A 112 15.19 7.97 -4.04
N TRP A 113 15.03 9.29 -4.17
CA TRP A 113 15.00 10.20 -3.02
C TRP A 113 13.87 9.84 -2.04
N ARG A 114 12.67 9.54 -2.54
CA ARG A 114 11.53 9.15 -1.71
C ARG A 114 11.78 7.85 -0.92
N ILE A 115 12.42 6.86 -1.56
CA ILE A 115 12.83 5.61 -0.92
C ILE A 115 13.85 5.90 0.19
N LEU A 116 14.88 6.68 -0.11
CA LEU A 116 15.93 7.04 0.85
C LEU A 116 15.37 7.79 2.07
N SER A 117 14.54 8.80 1.84
CA SER A 117 13.89 9.57 2.92
C SER A 117 13.00 8.69 3.80
N ARG A 118 12.24 7.75 3.21
CA ARG A 118 11.41 6.82 3.98
C ARG A 118 12.25 5.84 4.81
N CYS A 119 13.44 5.48 4.33
CA CYS A 119 14.40 4.64 5.05
C CYS A 119 15.25 5.43 6.08
N GLY A 120 15.05 6.74 6.23
CA GLY A 120 15.77 7.56 7.20
C GLY A 120 17.14 8.06 6.75
N TYR A 121 17.48 7.98 5.47
CA TYR A 121 18.73 8.54 4.95
C TYR A 121 18.64 10.05 4.75
N GLU A 122 19.60 10.78 5.30
CA GLU A 122 19.72 12.23 5.10
C GLU A 122 20.48 12.60 3.83
N LYS A 123 20.56 13.90 3.53
CA LYS A 123 21.40 14.40 2.43
C LYS A 123 22.87 14.11 2.76
N LEU A 124 23.60 13.62 1.76
CA LEU A 124 25.05 13.38 1.89
C LEU A 124 25.74 14.74 2.14
N PRO A 125 26.71 14.84 3.08
CA PRO A 125 27.45 16.07 3.31
C PRO A 125 28.23 16.49 2.06
N ARG A 126 28.52 17.78 1.95
CA ARG A 126 29.31 18.31 0.85
C ARG A 126 30.73 17.74 0.92
N ARG A 127 31.10 16.93 -0.07
CA ARG A 127 32.42 16.29 -0.18
C ARG A 127 33.26 16.91 -1.30
N SER A 128 34.58 16.81 -1.18
CA SER A 128 35.52 17.31 -2.20
C SER A 128 35.43 16.49 -3.50
N ARG A 129 35.79 17.11 -4.62
CA ARG A 129 35.77 16.45 -5.95
C ARG A 129 36.62 15.18 -5.99
N LYS A 130 37.75 15.15 -5.26
CA LYS A 130 38.63 13.98 -5.12
C LYS A 130 37.92 12.81 -4.43
N ALA A 131 37.20 13.07 -3.34
CA ALA A 131 36.44 12.04 -2.62
C ALA A 131 35.27 11.48 -3.45
N ILE A 132 34.61 12.34 -4.25
CA ILE A 132 33.58 11.92 -5.22
C ILE A 132 34.16 10.93 -6.24
N ALA A 133 35.30 11.29 -6.83
CA ALA A 133 35.96 10.49 -7.84
C ALA A 133 36.45 9.15 -7.30
N ALA A 134 37.03 9.12 -6.09
CA ALA A 134 37.48 7.88 -5.44
C ALA A 134 36.31 6.88 -5.23
N THR A 135 35.15 7.38 -4.80
CA THR A 135 33.94 6.54 -4.62
C THR A 135 33.44 6.01 -5.98
N GLU A 136 33.54 6.82 -7.03
CA GLU A 136 33.15 6.44 -8.39
C GLU A 136 34.09 5.38 -8.98
N THR A 137 35.39 5.47 -8.73
CA THR A 137 36.38 4.46 -9.12
C THR A 137 36.11 3.13 -8.41
N VAL A 138 35.90 3.13 -7.10
CA VAL A 138 35.59 1.90 -6.32
C VAL A 138 34.32 1.22 -6.85
N PHE A 139 33.29 2.01 -7.16
CA PHE A 139 32.05 1.48 -7.75
C PHE A 139 32.27 0.89 -9.14
N GLN A 140 33.03 1.57 -10.01
CA GLN A 140 33.35 1.07 -11.35
C GLN A 140 34.18 -0.21 -11.29
N THR A 141 35.17 -0.30 -10.40
CA THR A 141 35.97 -1.53 -10.19
C THR A 141 35.07 -2.68 -9.74
N HIS A 142 34.17 -2.45 -8.78
CA HIS A 142 33.25 -3.47 -8.27
C HIS A 142 32.17 -3.87 -9.30
N ALA A 143 31.70 -2.94 -10.12
CA ALA A 143 30.76 -3.21 -11.22
C ALA A 143 31.43 -3.98 -12.38
N SER A 144 32.70 -3.71 -12.66
CA SER A 144 33.49 -4.37 -13.72
C SER A 144 33.82 -5.82 -13.36
N LEU A 145 34.24 -6.06 -12.11
CA LEU A 145 34.50 -7.41 -11.59
C LEU A 145 33.25 -8.31 -11.63
N ARG A 146 32.05 -7.73 -11.43
CA ARG A 146 30.78 -8.47 -11.44
C ARG A 146 30.18 -8.68 -12.83
N ARG A 147 30.39 -7.76 -13.79
CA ARG A 147 30.06 -8.02 -15.22
C ARG A 147 30.90 -9.15 -15.80
N ALA A 148 32.17 -9.23 -15.43
CA ALA A 148 33.07 -10.31 -15.86
C ALA A 148 32.69 -11.69 -15.27
N ALA A 149 31.96 -11.73 -14.15
CA ALA A 149 31.62 -12.95 -13.43
C ALA A 149 30.26 -13.59 -13.79
N GLY A 150 29.46 -12.99 -14.68
CA GLY A 150 28.22 -13.59 -15.20
C GLY A 150 27.16 -14.01 -14.17
N GLN A 151 27.21 -13.53 -12.92
CA GLN A 151 26.26 -13.89 -11.88
C GLN A 151 25.23 -12.78 -11.62
N PRO A 152 23.91 -13.09 -11.62
CA PRO A 152 22.89 -12.13 -11.21
C PRO A 152 23.05 -11.81 -9.71
N LEU A 153 22.79 -10.54 -9.36
CA LEU A 153 22.95 -10.01 -8.00
C LEU A 153 22.23 -10.87 -6.95
N ARG A 154 22.96 -11.75 -6.26
CA ARG A 154 22.53 -12.36 -5.00
C ARG A 154 22.96 -11.49 -3.83
N LEU A 155 21.98 -11.12 -3.01
CA LEU A 155 22.10 -10.25 -1.83
C LEU A 155 22.75 -10.96 -0.62
N LYS A 156 23.74 -11.86 -0.81
CA LYS A 156 24.32 -12.64 0.30
C LYS A 156 25.81 -12.44 0.58
N ASP A 157 26.52 -11.63 -0.21
CA ASP A 157 27.98 -11.53 -0.03
C ASP A 157 28.46 -10.32 0.78
N VAL A 158 27.56 -9.57 1.42
CA VAL A 158 27.98 -8.55 2.40
C VAL A 158 28.00 -9.21 3.78
N SER A 159 28.96 -10.12 3.99
CA SER A 159 29.30 -10.61 5.32
C SER A 159 30.54 -9.87 5.83
N THR A 160 30.32 -9.14 6.92
CA THR A 160 31.22 -8.98 8.07
C THR A 160 32.70 -8.65 7.83
N GLY A 161 33.02 -7.38 8.02
CA GLY A 161 34.38 -6.91 8.34
C GLY A 161 34.32 -5.88 9.46
N LYS A 162 34.39 -6.34 10.71
CA LYS A 162 34.78 -5.53 11.86
C LYS A 162 36.23 -5.05 11.68
N SER A 163 36.50 -3.80 12.03
CA SER A 163 37.71 -3.26 12.70
C SER A 163 37.54 -1.74 12.69
N GLY A 164 37.52 -1.00 13.80
CA GLY A 164 38.41 -1.08 14.94
C GLY A 164 39.57 -0.11 14.70
N VAL A 165 39.40 1.15 15.12
CA VAL A 165 40.14 1.92 16.14
C VAL A 165 39.64 3.37 16.06
#